data_AF-R7UGR9-F1
#
_entry.id   AF-R7UGR9-F1
#
_cell.length_a   1.000
_cell.length_b   1.000
_cell.length_c   1.000
_cell.angle_alpha   90.00
_cell.angle_beta   90.00
_cell.angle_gamma   90.00
#
_symmetry.space_group_name_H-M   'P 1'
#
loop_
_entity.id
_entity.type
_entity.pdbx_description
1 polymer ?
#
loop_
_entity_poly.entity_id
_entity_poly.type
_entity_poly.pdbx_seq_one_letter_code
_entity_poly.pdbx_strand_id
1 'polypeptide(L)'
;TLPPSPVFSAFDLDAHQSEYLTPMNKPLEASAMATMKMILMESPPQLLAQHIVHLNLRLLKVIGNASPLGLKVTCGLELISLPQGAQLRKDALERFRCLHYFISVLILICPKLPERAQMVALWIRVANELRCTHGDLYGFSAVMTALNSPQIQHLKSTWDVLNTKHSSSLDLFRTKLNSLLTELNGAAGALPLQNISIPHIAPLLTLLENQLDPEASDLSSFDLDTILGHLDCARFITEHCYLYQATSQKILNGFRPQREIMDLFCTECHLKVLWGVRGARVATSERYPKVEQLLQVLAQRAEP
;
A
#
# COMPACT_ATOMS: atom_id res chain seq x y z
N THR A 1 -25.75 -8.82 -21.75
CA THR A 1 -24.74 -9.82 -21.33
C THR A 1 -23.79 -9.16 -20.36
N LEU A 2 -23.44 -9.86 -19.27
CA LEU A 2 -22.37 -9.40 -18.37
C LEU A 2 -21.09 -9.28 -19.19
N PRO A 3 -20.38 -8.13 -19.18
CA PRO A 3 -19.09 -8.04 -19.83
C PRO A 3 -18.13 -9.03 -19.16
N PRO A 4 -17.27 -9.72 -19.93
CA PRO A 4 -16.30 -10.64 -19.34
C PRO A 4 -15.41 -9.87 -18.36
N SER A 5 -15.24 -10.41 -17.15
CA SER A 5 -14.27 -9.88 -16.19
C SER A 5 -12.87 -10.03 -16.81
N PRO A 6 -12.01 -9.00 -16.77
CA PRO A 6 -10.61 -9.18 -17.16
C PRO A 6 -10.00 -10.26 -16.27
N VAL A 7 -9.50 -11.33 -16.88
CA VAL A 7 -8.94 -12.50 -16.17
C VAL A 7 -7.44 -12.34 -15.88
N PHE A 8 -6.84 -11.25 -16.37
CA PHE A 8 -5.41 -10.98 -16.29
C PHE A 8 -5.12 -9.80 -15.38
N SER A 9 -4.03 -9.90 -14.63
CA SER A 9 -3.55 -8.80 -13.78
C SER A 9 -3.26 -7.55 -14.58
N ALA A 10 -3.54 -6.39 -13.98
CA ALA A 10 -3.14 -5.10 -14.51
C ALA A 10 -1.61 -4.89 -14.52
N PHE A 11 -0.84 -5.73 -13.82
CA PHE A 11 0.61 -5.62 -13.71
C PHE A 11 1.30 -6.35 -14.84
N ASP A 12 1.86 -5.60 -15.79
CA ASP A 12 2.61 -6.14 -16.93
C ASP A 12 4.12 -6.12 -16.64
N LEU A 13 4.62 -7.23 -16.10
CA LEU A 13 6.04 -7.39 -15.78
C LEU A 13 6.94 -7.40 -17.02
N ASP A 14 6.42 -7.75 -18.19
CA ASP A 14 7.18 -7.81 -19.44
C ASP A 14 7.32 -6.41 -20.06
N ALA A 15 6.23 -5.63 -20.06
CA ALA A 15 6.25 -4.26 -20.56
C ALA A 15 6.93 -3.27 -19.60
N HIS A 16 6.98 -3.57 -18.30
CA HIS A 16 7.54 -2.68 -17.31
C HIS A 16 9.07 -2.52 -17.45
N GLN A 17 9.50 -1.28 -17.77
CA GLN A 17 10.89 -0.85 -17.80
C GLN A 17 11.19 0.03 -16.60
N SER A 18 12.23 -0.31 -15.84
CA SER A 18 12.64 0.42 -14.64
C SER A 18 13.90 1.25 -14.91
N GLU A 19 13.98 2.41 -14.26
CA GLU A 19 15.16 3.27 -14.18
C GLU A 19 16.23 2.68 -13.23
N TYR A 20 15.84 1.74 -12.36
CA TYR A 20 16.68 1.23 -11.27
C TYR A 20 17.12 -0.22 -11.47
N LEU A 21 16.32 -1.00 -12.19
CA LEU A 21 16.49 -2.45 -12.31
C LEU A 21 17.01 -2.83 -13.69
N THR A 22 17.96 -3.76 -13.70
CA THR A 22 18.38 -4.40 -14.94
C THR A 22 17.30 -5.35 -15.47
N PRO A 23 17.22 -5.63 -16.78
CA PRO A 23 16.22 -6.56 -17.34
C PRO A 23 16.27 -7.99 -16.78
N MET A 24 17.35 -8.37 -16.10
CA MET A 24 17.56 -9.68 -15.48
C MET A 24 17.84 -9.55 -13.97
N ASN A 25 17.28 -8.52 -13.33
CA ASN A 25 17.59 -8.20 -11.94
C ASN A 25 17.33 -9.37 -10.99
N LYS A 26 18.22 -9.49 -10.01
CA LYS A 26 18.06 -10.41 -8.88
C LYS A 26 17.20 -9.74 -7.78
N PRO A 27 16.58 -10.53 -6.90
CA PRO A 27 15.92 -9.99 -5.72
C PRO A 27 16.90 -9.13 -4.90
N LEU A 28 16.45 -7.96 -4.47
CA LEU A 28 17.16 -7.03 -3.59
C LEU A 28 18.58 -6.68 -4.06
N GLU A 29 18.74 -6.41 -5.36
CA GLU A 29 20.01 -5.98 -5.92
C GLU A 29 20.54 -4.72 -5.22
N ALA A 30 21.75 -4.79 -4.66
CA ALA A 30 22.27 -3.78 -3.74
C ALA A 30 22.38 -2.38 -4.36
N SER A 31 22.73 -2.29 -5.64
CA SER A 31 22.79 -1.04 -6.42
C SER A 31 21.41 -0.37 -6.48
N ALA A 32 20.39 -1.12 -6.91
CA ALA A 32 19.02 -0.64 -7.00
C ALA A 32 18.49 -0.19 -5.63
N MET A 33 18.69 -1.00 -4.58
CA MET A 33 18.25 -0.65 -3.23
C MET A 33 18.93 0.60 -2.69
N ALA A 34 20.22 0.81 -3.00
CA ALA A 34 20.94 2.02 -2.62
C ALA A 34 20.37 3.27 -3.32
N THR A 35 20.10 3.18 -4.63
CA THR A 35 19.49 4.28 -5.41
C THR A 35 18.07 4.59 -4.91
N MET A 36 17.23 3.59 -4.71
CA MET A 36 15.86 3.76 -4.20
C MET A 36 15.86 4.43 -2.83
N LYS A 37 16.76 4.01 -1.93
CA LYS A 37 16.94 4.64 -0.62
C LYS A 37 17.37 6.10 -0.75
N MET A 38 18.31 6.43 -1.63
CA MET A 38 18.77 7.80 -1.87
C MET A 38 17.59 8.69 -2.28
N ILE A 39 16.82 8.27 -3.28
CA ILE A 39 15.66 9.03 -3.79
C ILE A 39 14.63 9.26 -2.69
N LEU A 40 14.32 8.23 -1.89
CA LEU A 40 13.39 8.37 -0.76
C LEU A 40 13.86 9.40 0.26
N MET A 41 15.16 9.37 0.60
CA MET A 41 15.72 10.23 1.64
C MET A 41 15.91 11.67 1.20
N GLU A 42 16.07 11.91 -0.11
CA GLU A 42 16.20 13.24 -0.72
C GLU A 42 14.84 13.86 -1.09
N SER A 43 13.79 13.04 -1.20
CA SER A 43 12.45 13.49 -1.57
C SER A 43 11.61 13.94 -0.37
N PRO A 44 10.84 15.03 -0.49
CA PRO A 44 9.91 15.43 0.57
C PRO A 44 8.74 14.43 0.70
N PRO A 45 8.24 14.17 1.93
CA PRO A 45 7.15 13.21 2.15
C PRO A 45 5.89 13.50 1.35
N GLN A 46 5.57 14.78 1.13
CA GLN A 46 4.42 15.24 0.34
C GLN A 46 4.51 14.73 -1.10
N LEU A 47 5.69 14.84 -1.71
CA LEU A 47 5.92 14.40 -3.09
C LEU A 47 5.77 12.89 -3.18
N LEU A 48 6.36 12.14 -2.24
CA LEU A 48 6.25 10.68 -2.21
C LEU A 48 4.79 10.24 -2.04
N ALA A 49 4.06 10.84 -1.11
CA ALA A 49 2.65 10.55 -0.87
C ALA A 49 1.79 10.85 -2.12
N GLN A 50 2.03 11.98 -2.80
CA GLN A 50 1.30 12.34 -4.01
C GLN A 50 1.50 11.31 -5.15
N HIS A 51 2.70 10.75 -5.30
CA HIS A 51 2.98 9.69 -6.27
C HIS A 51 2.30 8.37 -5.91
N ILE A 52 2.33 7.98 -4.63
CA ILE A 52 1.61 6.79 -4.13
C ILE A 52 0.11 6.92 -4.40
N VAL A 53 -0.48 8.07 -4.05
CA VAL A 53 -1.91 8.38 -4.27
C VAL A 53 -2.25 8.32 -5.75
N HIS A 54 -1.43 8.93 -6.61
CA HIS A 54 -1.67 8.91 -8.05
C HIS A 54 -1.70 7.48 -8.62
N LEU A 55 -0.74 6.64 -8.22
CA LEU A 55 -0.70 5.23 -8.62
C LEU A 55 -1.88 4.42 -8.05
N ASN A 56 -2.25 4.65 -6.78
CA ASN A 56 -3.40 3.99 -6.16
C ASN A 56 -4.70 4.35 -6.87
N LEU A 57 -4.93 5.64 -7.15
CA LEU A 57 -6.12 6.14 -7.85
C LEU A 57 -6.25 5.57 -9.27
N ARG A 58 -5.11 5.42 -9.97
CA ARG A 58 -5.07 4.80 -11.30
C ARG A 58 -5.36 3.31 -11.23
N LEU A 59 -4.70 2.57 -10.32
CA LEU A 59 -4.93 1.13 -10.16
C LEU A 59 -6.39 0.86 -9.83
N LEU A 60 -6.93 1.57 -8.83
CA LEU A 60 -8.30 1.43 -8.35
C LEU A 60 -9.33 2.04 -9.31
N LYS A 61 -8.92 2.50 -10.49
CA LYS A 61 -9.79 3.06 -11.53
C LYS A 61 -10.75 4.12 -10.95
N VAL A 62 -10.24 4.94 -10.03
CA VAL A 62 -10.96 6.11 -9.50
C VAL A 62 -10.84 7.26 -10.51
N ILE A 63 -9.69 7.35 -11.17
CA ILE A 63 -9.40 8.34 -12.21
C ILE A 63 -9.01 7.67 -13.54
N GLY A 64 -9.04 8.43 -14.64
CA GLY A 64 -8.45 7.99 -15.92
C GLY A 64 -9.30 7.00 -16.72
N ASN A 65 -10.57 6.82 -16.37
CA ASN A 65 -11.48 5.93 -17.10
C ASN A 65 -12.03 6.62 -18.35
N ALA A 66 -11.62 6.15 -19.53
CA ALA A 66 -12.14 6.65 -20.81
C ALA A 66 -13.50 6.05 -21.19
N SER A 67 -13.84 4.88 -20.63
CA SER A 67 -15.09 4.17 -20.85
C SER A 67 -15.57 3.50 -19.56
N PRO A 68 -16.88 3.17 -19.45
CA PRO A 68 -17.38 2.39 -18.33
C PRO A 68 -16.64 1.06 -18.16
N LEU A 69 -16.49 0.61 -16.92
CA LEU A 69 -15.81 -0.62 -16.50
C LEU A 69 -16.70 -1.88 -16.65
N GLY A 70 -17.71 -1.78 -17.51
CA GLY A 70 -18.81 -2.76 -17.61
C GLY A 70 -20.02 -2.38 -16.77
N LEU A 71 -21.21 -2.79 -17.21
CA LEU A 71 -22.50 -2.54 -16.52
C LEU A 71 -22.75 -1.07 -16.11
N LYS A 72 -22.22 -0.10 -16.87
CA LYS A 72 -22.26 1.34 -16.55
C LYS A 72 -21.48 1.76 -15.28
N VAL A 73 -20.69 0.87 -14.68
CA VAL A 73 -19.79 1.20 -13.57
C VAL A 73 -18.73 2.20 -14.06
N THR A 74 -18.60 3.35 -13.41
CA THR A 74 -17.66 4.41 -13.81
C THR A 74 -16.48 4.57 -12.85
N CYS A 75 -16.51 3.89 -11.71
CA CYS A 75 -15.51 3.96 -10.66
C CYS A 75 -15.11 2.55 -10.19
N GLY A 76 -13.82 2.27 -10.06
CA GLY A 76 -13.38 0.96 -9.60
C GLY A 76 -13.72 0.66 -8.13
N LEU A 77 -14.01 1.69 -7.32
CA LEU A 77 -14.52 1.50 -5.95
C LEU A 77 -15.91 0.85 -5.90
N GLU A 78 -16.74 1.07 -6.92
CA GLU A 78 -17.97 0.31 -7.12
C GLU A 78 -17.64 -1.08 -7.69
N LEU A 79 -16.69 -1.18 -8.62
CA LEU A 79 -16.35 -2.46 -9.23
C LEU A 79 -15.87 -3.51 -8.21
N ILE A 80 -15.09 -3.12 -7.21
CA ILE A 80 -14.55 -4.05 -6.19
C ILE A 80 -15.64 -4.70 -5.32
N SER A 81 -16.84 -4.13 -5.20
CA SER A 81 -17.95 -4.75 -4.46
C SER A 81 -18.70 -5.81 -5.31
N LEU A 82 -18.44 -5.87 -6.61
CA LEU A 82 -19.15 -6.73 -7.55
C LEU A 82 -18.34 -8.00 -7.89
N PRO A 83 -18.98 -9.12 -8.27
CA PRO A 83 -18.28 -10.35 -8.64
C PRO A 83 -17.26 -10.15 -9.76
N GLN A 84 -17.59 -9.36 -10.79
CA GLN A 84 -16.70 -9.06 -11.91
C GLN A 84 -15.47 -8.23 -11.53
N GLY A 85 -15.42 -7.67 -10.30
CA GLY A 85 -14.28 -6.94 -9.76
C GLY A 85 -13.17 -7.79 -9.17
N ALA A 86 -13.27 -9.13 -9.22
CA ALA A 86 -12.30 -10.03 -8.61
C ALA A 86 -10.84 -9.74 -8.99
N GLN A 87 -10.56 -9.52 -10.27
CA GLN A 87 -9.19 -9.23 -10.69
C GLN A 87 -8.68 -7.89 -10.15
N LEU A 88 -9.54 -6.86 -10.09
CA LEU A 88 -9.17 -5.57 -9.49
C LEU A 88 -8.89 -5.73 -7.98
N ARG A 89 -9.65 -6.58 -7.28
CA ARG A 89 -9.39 -6.87 -5.86
C ARG A 89 -8.06 -7.58 -5.66
N LYS A 90 -7.73 -8.58 -6.49
CA LYS A 90 -6.42 -9.26 -6.46
C LYS A 90 -5.27 -8.31 -6.73
N ASP A 91 -5.39 -7.45 -7.74
CA ASP A 91 -4.35 -6.48 -8.08
C ASP A 91 -4.17 -5.44 -6.97
N ALA A 92 -5.26 -5.00 -6.34
CA ALA A 92 -5.20 -4.11 -5.18
C ALA A 92 -4.54 -4.80 -3.97
N LEU A 93 -4.87 -6.05 -3.65
CA LEU A 93 -4.21 -6.79 -2.58
C LEU A 93 -2.71 -6.99 -2.84
N GLU A 94 -2.32 -7.32 -4.08
CA GLU A 94 -0.91 -7.42 -4.47
C GLU A 94 -0.18 -6.10 -4.28
N ARG A 95 -0.76 -4.99 -4.73
CA ARG A 95 -0.18 -3.65 -4.53
C ARG A 95 -0.02 -3.30 -3.06
N PHE A 96 -1.04 -3.57 -2.25
CA PHE A 96 -1.03 -3.32 -0.81
C PHE A 96 0.13 -4.07 -0.14
N ARG A 97 0.26 -5.37 -0.41
CA ARG A 97 1.32 -6.23 0.17
C ARG A 97 2.70 -5.87 -0.37
N CYS A 98 2.83 -5.60 -1.66
CA CYS A 98 4.09 -5.15 -2.25
C CYS A 98 4.59 -3.85 -1.62
N LEU A 99 3.72 -2.85 -1.46
CA LEU A 99 4.09 -1.59 -0.81
C LEU A 99 4.51 -1.84 0.65
N HIS A 100 3.75 -2.66 1.39
CA HIS A 100 4.14 -3.07 2.74
C HIS A 100 5.56 -3.66 2.76
N TYR A 101 5.80 -4.71 1.98
CA TYR A 101 7.07 -5.44 2.03
C TYR A 101 8.23 -4.57 1.54
N PHE A 102 8.01 -3.74 0.53
CA PHE A 102 9.00 -2.78 0.04
C PHE A 102 9.46 -1.83 1.15
N ILE A 103 8.52 -1.24 1.89
CA ILE A 103 8.80 -0.36 3.03
C ILE A 103 9.60 -1.09 4.11
N SER A 104 9.12 -2.27 4.51
CA SER A 104 9.76 -3.07 5.56
C SER A 104 11.19 -3.45 5.19
N VAL A 105 11.42 -3.91 3.96
CA VAL A 105 12.77 -4.22 3.46
C VAL A 105 13.65 -2.96 3.50
N LEU A 106 13.19 -1.83 2.94
CA LEU A 106 13.98 -0.59 2.88
C LEU A 106 14.42 -0.09 4.25
N ILE A 107 13.57 -0.20 5.26
CA ILE A 107 13.94 0.13 6.65
C ILE A 107 15.00 -0.84 7.14
N LEU A 108 14.79 -2.15 6.98
CA LEU A 108 15.66 -3.18 7.54
C LEU A 108 17.04 -3.27 6.88
N ILE A 109 17.16 -2.90 5.60
CA ILE A 109 18.47 -2.89 4.93
C ILE A 109 19.32 -1.67 5.26
N CYS A 110 18.78 -0.64 5.94
CA CYS A 110 19.54 0.53 6.37
C CYS A 110 20.58 0.11 7.43
N PRO A 111 21.89 0.10 7.11
CA PRO A 111 22.90 -0.46 8.00
C PRO A 111 23.21 0.50 9.16
N LYS A 112 23.13 1.80 8.93
CA LYS A 112 23.45 2.83 9.92
C LYS A 112 22.21 3.15 10.75
N LEU A 113 22.32 3.02 12.06
CA LEU A 113 21.22 3.27 13.00
C LEU A 113 20.55 4.65 12.82
N PRO A 114 21.27 5.79 12.68
CA PRO A 114 20.63 7.08 12.45
C PRO A 114 19.86 7.16 11.12
N GLU A 115 20.40 6.55 10.07
CA GLU A 115 19.77 6.50 8.75
C GLU A 115 18.49 5.65 8.80
N ARG A 116 18.53 4.52 9.52
CA ARG A 116 17.36 3.66 9.72
C ARG A 116 16.24 4.36 10.48
N ALA A 117 16.57 5.09 11.56
CA ALA A 117 15.59 5.88 12.30
C ALA A 117 14.99 7.01 11.44
N GLN A 118 15.81 7.65 10.60
CA GLN A 118 15.33 8.66 9.65
C GLN A 118 14.40 8.05 8.59
N MET A 119 14.68 6.83 8.11
CA MET A 119 13.79 6.11 7.18
C MET A 119 12.44 5.79 7.83
N VAL A 120 12.42 5.37 9.11
CA VAL A 120 11.16 5.19 9.87
C VAL A 120 10.41 6.52 9.98
N ALA A 121 11.10 7.61 10.33
CA ALA A 121 10.49 8.95 10.43
C ALA A 121 9.89 9.40 9.09
N LEU A 122 10.57 9.14 7.98
CA LEU A 122 10.09 9.43 6.63
C LEU A 122 8.76 8.73 6.37
N TRP A 123 8.67 7.42 6.60
CA TRP A 123 7.45 6.66 6.35
C TRP A 123 6.28 7.06 7.25
N ILE A 124 6.54 7.44 8.51
CA ILE A 124 5.52 8.03 9.38
C ILE A 124 4.97 9.33 8.78
N ARG A 125 5.85 10.20 8.28
CA ARG A 125 5.45 11.47 7.65
C ARG A 125 4.68 11.23 6.35
N VAL A 126 5.11 10.28 5.53
CA VAL A 126 4.39 9.86 4.32
C VAL A 126 3.00 9.34 4.67
N ALA A 127 2.86 8.48 5.70
CA ALA A 127 1.55 8.02 6.18
C ALA A 127 0.64 9.19 6.58
N ASN A 128 1.18 10.19 7.27
CA ASN A 128 0.39 11.37 7.62
C ASN A 128 -0.02 12.21 6.41
N GLU A 129 0.84 12.37 5.39
CA GLU A 129 0.48 13.06 4.14
C GLU A 129 -0.59 12.30 3.36
N LEU A 130 -0.47 10.98 3.24
CA LEU A 130 -1.48 10.12 2.61
C LEU A 130 -2.84 10.33 3.26
N ARG A 131 -2.90 10.37 4.59
CA ARG A 131 -4.13 10.58 5.34
C ARG A 131 -4.65 12.03 5.29
N CYS A 132 -3.85 13.01 5.72
CA CYS A 132 -4.30 14.37 5.96
C CYS A 132 -4.49 15.18 4.68
N THR A 133 -3.53 15.05 3.76
CA THR A 133 -3.44 15.92 2.58
C THR A 133 -4.16 15.29 1.41
N HIS A 134 -4.06 13.96 1.27
CA HIS A 134 -4.58 13.25 0.12
C HIS A 134 -5.81 12.37 0.41
N GLY A 135 -6.13 12.09 1.68
CA GLY A 135 -7.26 11.24 2.03
C GLY A 135 -7.20 9.85 1.39
N ASP A 136 -6.00 9.30 1.21
CA ASP A 136 -5.77 7.94 0.71
C ASP A 136 -5.58 7.00 1.90
N LEU A 137 -6.70 6.50 2.42
CA LEU A 137 -6.73 5.60 3.58
C LEU A 137 -6.23 4.20 3.23
N TYR A 138 -6.35 3.80 1.97
CA TYR A 138 -5.80 2.55 1.45
C TYR A 138 -4.25 2.56 1.44
N GLY A 139 -3.65 3.61 0.90
CA GLY A 139 -2.19 3.79 0.93
C GLY A 139 -1.68 4.01 2.35
N PHE A 140 -2.38 4.84 3.14
CA PHE A 140 -2.07 5.05 4.56
C PHE A 140 -2.01 3.73 5.34
N SER A 141 -3.03 2.88 5.20
CA SER A 141 -3.07 1.60 5.91
C SER A 141 -1.94 0.67 5.49
N ALA A 142 -1.57 0.62 4.20
CA ALA A 142 -0.42 -0.18 3.75
C ALA A 142 0.89 0.25 4.42
N VAL A 143 1.16 1.56 4.49
CA VAL A 143 2.35 2.11 5.17
C VAL A 143 2.31 1.82 6.66
N MET A 144 1.16 2.01 7.31
CA MET A 144 1.01 1.77 8.74
C MET A 144 1.11 0.29 9.10
N THR A 145 0.63 -0.62 8.26
CA THR A 145 0.80 -2.06 8.47
C THR A 145 2.26 -2.47 8.36
N ALA A 146 3.06 -1.84 7.47
CA ALA A 146 4.50 -2.07 7.41
C ALA A 146 5.20 -1.59 8.69
N LEU A 147 4.90 -0.35 9.13
CA LEU A 147 5.47 0.22 10.34
C LEU A 147 5.12 -0.57 11.60
N ASN A 148 3.89 -1.10 11.68
CA ASN A 148 3.43 -1.94 12.80
C ASN A 148 3.79 -3.43 12.64
N SER A 149 4.53 -3.82 11.60
CA SER A 149 4.94 -5.21 11.45
C SER A 149 5.88 -5.63 12.60
N PRO A 150 5.80 -6.90 13.08
CA PRO A 150 6.63 -7.37 14.19
C PRO A 150 8.12 -7.13 13.96
N GLN A 151 8.58 -7.26 12.71
CA GLN A 151 9.98 -7.10 12.31
C GLN A 151 10.46 -5.66 12.48
N ILE A 152 9.60 -4.67 12.24
CA ILE A 152 9.93 -3.25 12.42
C ILE A 152 9.75 -2.81 13.88
N GLN A 153 8.71 -3.29 14.57
CA GLN A 153 8.49 -3.02 15.99
C GLN A 153 9.60 -3.61 16.89
N HIS A 154 10.29 -4.65 16.43
CA HIS A 154 11.42 -5.25 17.13
C HIS A 154 12.66 -4.34 17.26
N LEU A 155 12.81 -3.33 16.39
CA LEU A 155 14.01 -2.48 16.28
C LEU A 155 14.14 -1.44 17.43
N LYS A 156 14.31 -1.89 18.67
CA LYS A 156 14.32 -1.05 19.89
C LYS A 156 15.28 0.14 19.78
N SER A 157 16.52 -0.08 19.35
CA SER A 157 17.53 0.98 19.23
C SER A 157 17.13 2.01 18.18
N THR A 158 16.50 1.57 17.08
CA THR A 158 15.96 2.46 16.05
C THR A 158 14.86 3.35 16.63
N TRP A 159 13.93 2.76 17.39
CA TRP A 159 12.86 3.50 18.05
C TRP A 159 13.37 4.47 19.11
N ASP A 160 14.45 4.15 19.82
CA ASP A 160 15.11 5.06 20.77
C ASP A 160 15.76 6.26 20.06
N VAL A 161 16.44 6.02 18.93
CA VAL A 161 16.99 7.11 18.12
C VAL A 161 15.87 7.95 17.50
N LEU A 162 14.77 7.34 17.07
CA LEU A 162 13.59 8.07 16.59
C LEU A 162 13.00 8.94 17.72
N ASN A 163 12.89 8.43 18.94
CA ASN A 163 12.39 9.19 20.08
C ASN A 163 13.26 10.41 20.39
N THR A 164 14.58 10.29 20.26
CA THR A 164 15.52 11.39 20.55
C THR A 164 15.63 12.39 19.40
N LYS A 165 15.68 11.95 18.14
CA LYS A 165 15.94 12.81 16.97
C LYS A 165 14.69 13.24 16.20
N HIS A 166 13.60 12.49 16.32
CA HIS A 166 12.35 12.66 15.56
C HIS A 166 11.11 12.48 16.45
N SER A 167 11.17 13.00 17.68
CA SER A 167 10.12 12.85 18.71
C SER A 167 8.72 13.21 18.22
N SER A 168 8.59 14.27 17.41
CA SER A 168 7.32 14.69 16.82
C SER A 168 6.72 13.65 15.86
N SER A 169 7.57 12.92 15.11
CA SER A 169 7.13 11.82 14.26
C SER A 169 6.70 10.62 15.10
N LEU A 170 7.45 10.30 16.16
CA LEU A 170 7.07 9.21 17.05
C LEU A 170 5.75 9.48 17.78
N ASP A 171 5.54 10.71 18.28
CA ASP A 171 4.29 11.13 18.90
C ASP A 171 3.12 11.00 17.92
N LEU A 172 3.27 11.54 16.71
CA LEU A 172 2.28 11.43 15.63
C LEU A 172 1.89 9.97 15.34
N PHE A 173 2.89 9.09 15.23
CA PHE A 173 2.69 7.66 14.99
C PHE A 173 1.88 7.00 16.11
N ARG A 174 2.30 7.19 17.37
CA ARG A 174 1.70 6.52 18.54
C ARG A 174 0.31 7.04 18.87
N THR A 175 0.11 8.36 18.83
CA THR A 175 -1.11 8.98 19.37
C THR A 175 -2.20 9.15 18.32
N LYS A 176 -1.84 9.45 17.06
CA LYS A 176 -2.83 9.76 16.01
C LYS A 176 -2.96 8.64 15.00
N LEU A 177 -1.85 8.21 14.41
CA LEU A 177 -1.91 7.28 13.27
C LEU A 177 -2.32 5.86 13.70
N ASN A 178 -1.79 5.36 14.82
CA ASN A 178 -2.20 4.05 15.35
C ASN A 178 -3.65 4.02 15.86
N SER A 179 -4.13 5.10 16.50
CA SER A 179 -5.55 5.20 16.89
C SER A 179 -6.45 5.09 15.67
N LEU A 180 -6.16 5.89 14.63
CA LEU A 180 -6.96 5.84 13.42
C LEU A 180 -6.91 4.49 12.72
N LEU A 181 -5.73 3.86 12.60
CA LEU A 181 -5.65 2.53 11.98
C LEU A 181 -6.53 1.52 12.73
N THR A 182 -6.53 1.59 14.06
CA THR A 182 -7.37 0.74 14.91
C THR A 182 -8.86 1.00 14.67
N GLU A 183 -9.28 2.26 14.65
CA GLU A 183 -10.65 2.67 14.35
C GLU A 183 -11.09 2.19 12.95
N LEU A 184 -10.25 2.40 11.93
CA LEU A 184 -10.51 1.97 10.56
C LEU A 184 -10.63 0.44 10.45
N ASN A 185 -9.78 -0.31 11.13
CA ASN A 185 -9.82 -1.78 11.09
C ASN A 185 -11.03 -2.35 11.84
N GLY A 186 -11.48 -1.71 12.92
CA GLY A 186 -12.67 -2.12 13.68
C GLY A 186 -14.00 -1.76 13.02
N ALA A 187 -13.99 -1.14 11.83
CA ALA A 187 -15.20 -0.59 11.18
C ALA A 187 -16.02 0.35 12.09
N ALA A 188 -15.38 0.91 13.12
CA ALA A 188 -16.04 1.68 14.15
C ALA A 188 -16.13 3.16 13.73
N GLY A 189 -17.25 3.53 13.09
CA GLY A 189 -17.58 4.93 12.82
C GLY A 189 -18.17 5.19 11.44
N ALA A 190 -18.84 6.34 11.30
CA ALA A 190 -19.24 6.83 9.99
C ALA A 190 -17.98 7.12 9.16
N LEU A 191 -17.91 6.57 7.94
CA LEU A 191 -16.83 6.88 7.01
C LEU A 191 -16.74 8.39 6.83
N PRO A 192 -15.58 9.03 7.11
CA PRO A 192 -15.43 10.44 6.84
C PRO A 192 -15.56 10.64 5.32
N LEU A 193 -16.67 11.26 4.88
CA LEU A 193 -16.90 11.57 3.46
C LEU A 193 -16.07 12.76 2.97
N GLN A 194 -15.60 13.59 3.90
CA GLN A 194 -14.90 14.83 3.56
C GLN A 194 -13.42 14.57 3.38
N ASN A 195 -12.87 15.08 2.27
CA ASN A 195 -11.45 15.05 1.95
C ASN A 195 -10.84 13.63 1.83
N ILE A 196 -11.66 12.61 1.56
CA ILE A 196 -11.18 11.26 1.24
C ILE A 196 -11.18 11.05 -0.28
N SER A 197 -10.04 10.62 -0.82
CA SER A 197 -9.88 10.26 -2.23
C SER A 197 -9.95 8.75 -2.44
N ILE A 198 -9.44 7.97 -1.47
CA ILE A 198 -9.52 6.51 -1.47
C ILE A 198 -9.90 6.05 -0.06
N PRO A 199 -11.05 5.38 0.12
CA PRO A 199 -11.48 4.88 1.41
C PRO A 199 -10.64 3.69 1.89
N HIS A 200 -10.81 3.28 3.15
CA HIS A 200 -10.15 2.11 3.71
C HIS A 200 -10.80 0.83 3.17
N ILE A 201 -10.28 0.32 2.05
CA ILE A 201 -10.86 -0.83 1.34
C ILE A 201 -10.18 -2.16 1.65
N ALA A 202 -8.99 -2.15 2.27
CA ALA A 202 -8.19 -3.37 2.44
C ALA A 202 -8.92 -4.52 3.17
N PRO A 203 -9.72 -4.28 4.23
CA PRO A 203 -10.53 -5.33 4.85
C PRO A 203 -11.57 -5.93 3.90
N LEU A 204 -12.28 -5.10 3.14
CA LEU A 204 -13.24 -5.55 2.13
C LEU A 204 -12.58 -6.41 1.04
N LEU A 205 -11.42 -5.98 0.54
CA LEU A 205 -10.69 -6.72 -0.48
C LEU A 205 -10.33 -8.13 0.03
N THR A 206 -9.82 -8.20 1.26
CA THR A 206 -9.46 -9.46 1.93
C THR A 206 -10.69 -10.35 2.12
N LEU A 207 -11.81 -9.80 2.60
CA LEU A 207 -13.06 -10.51 2.82
C LEU A 207 -13.63 -11.14 1.55
N LEU A 208 -13.56 -10.43 0.41
CA LEU A 208 -14.17 -10.88 -0.83
C LEU A 208 -13.26 -11.81 -1.67
N GLU A 209 -11.94 -11.77 -1.48
CA GLU A 209 -11.01 -12.64 -2.19
C GLU A 209 -10.62 -13.91 -1.41
N ASN A 210 -10.53 -13.81 -0.08
CA ASN A 210 -10.38 -14.99 0.75
C ASN A 210 -11.77 -15.60 0.94
N GLN A 211 -12.21 -16.42 -0.02
CA GLN A 211 -13.48 -17.16 0.03
C GLN A 211 -13.55 -18.01 1.31
N LEU A 212 -13.96 -17.42 2.44
CA LEU A 212 -14.25 -18.06 3.73
C LEU A 212 -13.43 -19.35 3.98
N ASP A 213 -12.11 -19.30 3.79
CA ASP A 213 -11.23 -20.41 4.10
C ASP A 213 -10.73 -20.17 5.54
N PRO A 214 -11.37 -20.81 6.55
CA PRO A 214 -11.11 -20.51 7.96
C PRO A 214 -9.67 -20.82 8.39
N GLU A 215 -8.93 -21.64 7.64
CA GLU A 215 -7.56 -22.04 7.97
C GLU A 215 -6.49 -21.13 7.34
N ALA A 216 -6.81 -20.46 6.24
CA ALA A 216 -5.86 -19.67 5.45
C ALA A 216 -6.02 -18.15 5.61
N SER A 217 -7.10 -17.70 6.24
CA SER A 217 -7.50 -16.30 6.16
C SER A 217 -7.01 -15.46 7.35
N ASP A 218 -6.43 -14.30 7.03
CA ASP A 218 -6.30 -13.17 7.96
C ASP A 218 -7.67 -12.72 8.55
N LEU A 219 -8.80 -13.32 8.13
CA LEU A 219 -10.15 -13.04 8.61
C LEU A 219 -10.43 -13.63 9.99
N SER A 220 -9.61 -14.55 10.50
CA SER A 220 -9.69 -14.97 11.91
C SER A 220 -9.48 -13.81 12.89
N SER A 221 -9.03 -12.66 12.39
CA SER A 221 -8.86 -11.41 13.15
C SER A 221 -10.12 -10.56 13.26
N PHE A 222 -11.17 -10.80 12.47
CA PHE A 222 -12.40 -10.01 12.49
C PHE A 222 -13.56 -10.76 13.13
N ASP A 223 -14.25 -10.12 14.08
CA ASP A 223 -15.54 -10.60 14.56
C ASP A 223 -16.66 -10.29 13.55
N LEU A 224 -17.83 -10.92 13.74
CA LEU A 224 -18.97 -10.76 12.83
C LEU A 224 -19.45 -9.31 12.71
N ASP A 225 -19.41 -8.55 13.80
CA ASP A 225 -19.80 -7.14 13.82
C ASP A 225 -18.87 -6.30 12.96
N THR A 226 -17.56 -6.54 13.03
CA THR A 226 -16.55 -5.88 12.20
C THR A 226 -16.72 -6.24 10.73
N ILE A 227 -16.99 -7.52 10.42
CA ILE A 227 -17.27 -7.97 9.04
C ILE A 227 -18.48 -7.22 8.49
N LEU A 228 -19.58 -7.17 9.24
CA LEU A 228 -20.79 -6.47 8.83
C LEU A 228 -20.52 -4.97 8.63
N GLY A 229 -19.77 -4.35 9.54
CA GLY A 229 -19.36 -2.95 9.43
C GLY A 229 -18.59 -2.65 8.15
N HIS A 230 -17.65 -3.52 7.75
CA HIS A 230 -16.90 -3.36 6.49
C HIS A 230 -17.77 -3.57 5.25
N LEU A 231 -18.74 -4.47 5.30
CA LEU A 231 -19.71 -4.68 4.22
C LEU A 231 -20.67 -3.48 4.08
N ASP A 232 -21.14 -2.91 5.19
CA ASP A 232 -21.93 -1.68 5.16
C ASP A 232 -21.11 -0.49 4.64
N CYS A 233 -19.85 -0.38 5.05
CA CYS A 233 -18.92 0.60 4.49
C CYS A 233 -18.77 0.42 2.97
N ALA A 234 -18.67 -0.80 2.47
CA ALA A 234 -18.56 -1.09 1.04
C ALA A 234 -19.79 -0.62 0.24
N ARG A 235 -21.00 -0.83 0.80
CA ARG A 235 -22.25 -0.33 0.22
C ARG A 235 -22.24 1.19 0.15
N PHE A 236 -21.87 1.85 1.23
CA PHE A 236 -21.79 3.31 1.28
C PHE A 236 -20.77 3.89 0.30
N ILE A 237 -19.58 3.27 0.20
CA ILE A 237 -18.54 3.64 -0.78
C ILE A 237 -19.07 3.53 -2.21
N THR A 238 -19.81 2.46 -2.50
CA THR A 238 -20.40 2.21 -3.81
C THR A 238 -21.42 3.29 -4.18
N GLU A 239 -22.34 3.62 -3.26
CA GLU A 239 -23.36 4.65 -3.46
C GLU A 239 -22.76 6.05 -3.69
N HIS A 240 -21.61 6.33 -3.09
CA HIS A 240 -20.99 7.66 -3.10
C HIS A 240 -19.69 7.72 -3.91
N CYS A 241 -19.49 6.80 -4.86
CA CYS A 241 -18.24 6.64 -5.59
C CYS A 241 -17.78 7.95 -6.28
N TYR A 242 -18.73 8.76 -6.77
CA TYR A 242 -18.50 10.04 -7.43
C TYR A 242 -17.83 11.09 -6.53
N LEU A 243 -18.04 11.04 -5.21
CA LEU A 243 -17.41 11.97 -4.26
C LEU A 243 -15.90 11.73 -4.17
N TYR A 244 -15.48 10.46 -4.16
CA TYR A 244 -14.07 10.09 -4.17
C TYR A 244 -13.41 10.53 -5.48
N GLN A 245 -14.10 10.37 -6.62
CA GLN A 245 -13.60 10.85 -7.92
C GLN A 245 -13.42 12.38 -7.95
N ALA A 246 -14.41 13.13 -7.46
CA ALA A 246 -14.35 14.59 -7.40
C ALA A 246 -13.23 15.08 -6.49
N THR A 247 -13.04 14.45 -5.32
CA THR A 247 -11.95 14.76 -4.39
C THR A 247 -10.58 14.44 -5.01
N SER A 248 -10.47 13.30 -5.70
CA SER A 248 -9.25 12.87 -6.39
C SER A 248 -8.82 13.84 -7.49
N GLN A 249 -9.78 14.36 -8.27
CA GLN A 249 -9.50 15.36 -9.30
C GLN A 249 -8.96 16.66 -8.71
N LYS A 250 -9.48 17.10 -7.56
CA LYS A 250 -9.00 18.29 -6.85
C LYS A 250 -7.57 18.10 -6.34
N ILE A 251 -7.29 16.97 -5.71
CA ILE A 251 -5.97 16.66 -5.12
C ILE A 251 -4.88 16.52 -6.18
N LEU A 252 -5.22 15.96 -7.34
CA LEU A 252 -4.28 15.78 -8.45
C LEU A 252 -4.24 16.96 -9.42
N ASN A 253 -4.99 18.03 -9.16
CA ASN A 253 -4.98 19.20 -10.03
C ASN A 253 -3.58 19.82 -10.10
N GLY A 254 -3.04 19.96 -11.31
CA GLY A 254 -1.69 20.47 -11.54
C GLY A 254 -0.55 19.52 -11.16
N PHE A 255 -0.85 18.28 -10.72
CA PHE A 255 0.18 17.30 -10.42
C PHE A 255 0.94 16.88 -11.68
N ARG A 256 2.27 16.90 -11.61
CA ARG A 256 3.17 16.43 -12.67
C ARG A 256 4.01 15.27 -12.12
N PRO A 257 3.67 14.02 -12.46
CA PRO A 257 4.40 12.85 -11.97
C PRO A 257 5.85 12.85 -12.45
N GLN A 258 6.79 12.60 -11.55
CA GLN A 258 8.19 12.39 -11.84
C GLN A 258 8.42 10.91 -12.18
N ARG A 259 9.02 10.64 -13.35
CA ARG A 259 9.18 9.27 -13.87
C ARG A 259 9.91 8.34 -12.91
N GLU A 260 10.97 8.84 -12.29
CA GLU A 260 11.77 8.12 -11.29
C GLU A 260 10.90 7.69 -10.09
N ILE A 261 10.17 8.62 -9.46
CA ILE A 261 9.34 8.30 -8.29
C ILE A 261 8.12 7.45 -8.69
N MET A 262 7.61 7.61 -9.91
CA MET A 262 6.56 6.74 -10.46
C MET A 262 7.03 5.29 -10.59
N ASP A 263 8.23 5.08 -11.13
CA ASP A 263 8.84 3.76 -11.22
C ASP A 263 9.09 3.17 -9.82
N LEU A 264 9.60 3.99 -8.90
CA LEU A 264 9.90 3.59 -7.51
C LEU A 264 8.69 2.96 -6.81
N PHE A 265 7.48 3.49 -7.05
CA PHE A 265 6.26 3.07 -6.36
C PHE A 265 5.30 2.21 -7.18
N CYS A 266 5.61 1.91 -8.44
CA CYS A 266 4.78 1.02 -9.23
C CYS A 266 4.90 -0.43 -8.73
N THR A 267 3.82 -1.20 -8.84
CA THR A 267 3.77 -2.54 -8.27
C THR A 267 4.70 -3.50 -9.00
N GLU A 268 4.90 -3.31 -10.30
CA GLU A 268 5.81 -4.07 -11.14
C GLU A 268 7.26 -3.91 -10.67
N CYS A 269 7.68 -2.69 -10.34
CA CYS A 269 9.00 -2.42 -9.76
C CYS A 269 9.13 -3.12 -8.39
N HIS A 270 8.16 -2.97 -7.49
CA HIS A 270 8.18 -3.66 -6.20
C HIS A 270 8.28 -5.20 -6.36
N LEU A 271 7.50 -5.77 -7.28
CA LEU A 271 7.54 -7.20 -7.61
C LEU A 271 8.94 -7.64 -8.04
N LYS A 272 9.55 -6.90 -8.96
CA LYS A 272 10.90 -7.19 -9.45
C LYS A 272 11.96 -6.94 -8.38
N VAL A 273 11.85 -5.91 -7.55
CA VAL A 273 12.78 -5.64 -6.43
C VAL A 273 12.75 -6.79 -5.43
N LEU A 274 11.56 -7.17 -4.95
CA LEU A 274 11.40 -8.10 -3.84
C LEU A 274 11.72 -9.55 -4.24
N TRP A 275 11.38 -9.96 -5.46
CA TRP A 275 11.51 -11.36 -5.90
C TRP A 275 12.35 -11.57 -7.16
N GLY A 276 12.91 -10.51 -7.75
CA GLY A 276 13.63 -10.60 -9.03
C GLY A 276 12.70 -10.94 -10.20
N VAL A 277 13.20 -10.83 -11.44
CA VAL A 277 12.38 -11.06 -12.66
C VAL A 277 11.75 -12.45 -12.70
N ARG A 278 12.47 -13.47 -12.20
CA ARG A 278 11.96 -14.86 -12.17
C ARG A 278 10.97 -15.07 -11.04
N GLY A 279 11.31 -14.60 -9.84
CA GLY A 279 10.47 -14.82 -8.67
C GLY A 279 9.19 -13.99 -8.70
N ALA A 280 9.18 -12.83 -9.35
CA ALA A 280 8.01 -11.95 -9.48
C ALA A 280 6.79 -12.63 -10.14
N ARG A 281 6.99 -13.69 -10.93
CA ARG A 281 5.93 -14.45 -11.62
C ARG A 281 5.41 -15.64 -10.82
N VAL A 282 6.04 -15.95 -9.70
CA VAL A 282 5.64 -17.06 -8.83
C VAL A 282 4.35 -16.69 -8.09
N ALA A 283 3.53 -17.68 -7.76
CA ALA A 283 2.29 -17.49 -7.02
C ALA A 283 2.52 -16.76 -5.68
N THR A 284 1.54 -15.95 -5.27
CA THR A 284 1.55 -15.20 -4.00
C THR A 284 1.75 -16.12 -2.79
N SER A 285 1.14 -17.31 -2.80
CA SER A 285 1.24 -18.34 -1.76
C SER A 285 2.67 -18.82 -1.50
N GLU A 286 3.57 -18.69 -2.48
CA GLU A 286 4.99 -19.01 -2.30
C GLU A 286 5.85 -17.76 -2.07
N ARG A 287 5.48 -16.63 -2.68
CA ARG A 287 6.24 -15.37 -2.59
C ARG A 287 6.17 -14.74 -1.21
N TYR A 288 4.98 -14.67 -0.61
CA TYR A 288 4.76 -13.96 0.65
C TYR A 288 5.45 -14.63 1.86
N PRO A 289 5.33 -15.95 2.07
CA PRO A 289 6.04 -16.60 3.17
C PRO A 289 7.56 -16.45 3.08
N LYS A 290 8.12 -16.48 1.85
CA LYS A 290 9.57 -16.30 1.62
C LYS A 290 10.04 -14.89 2.00
N VAL A 291 9.29 -13.85 1.62
CA VAL A 291 9.68 -12.48 1.99
C VAL A 291 9.48 -12.23 3.49
N GLU A 292 8.47 -12.82 4.11
CA GLU A 292 8.29 -12.73 5.58
C GLU A 292 9.43 -13.37 6.36
N GLN A 293 9.87 -14.56 5.95
CA GLN A 293 11.07 -15.20 6.52
C GLN A 293 12.31 -14.32 6.34
N LEU A 294 12.47 -13.72 5.17
CA LEU A 294 13.56 -12.78 4.90
C LEU A 294 13.51 -11.55 5.81
N LEU A 295 12.32 -10.96 6.01
CA LEU A 295 12.15 -9.83 6.92
C LEU A 295 12.53 -10.20 8.36
N GLN A 296 12.21 -11.41 8.81
CA GLN A 296 12.64 -11.91 10.12
C GLN A 296 14.17 -11.91 10.26
N VAL A 297 14.86 -12.46 9.25
CA VAL A 297 16.33 -12.52 9.22
C VAL A 297 16.94 -11.12 9.15
N LEU A 298 16.37 -10.23 8.34
CA LEU A 298 16.85 -8.86 8.22
C LEU A 298 16.64 -8.06 9.52
N ALA A 299 15.53 -8.28 10.24
CA ALA A 299 15.29 -7.66 11.54
C ALA A 299 16.32 -8.09 12.59
N GLN A 300 16.54 -9.39 12.74
CA GLN A 300 17.59 -9.92 13.64
C GLN A 300 18.98 -9.43 13.27
N ARG A 301 19.26 -9.27 11.96
CA ARG A 301 20.54 -8.73 11.51
C ARG A 301 20.67 -7.23 11.80
N ALA A 302 19.58 -6.47 11.67
CA ALA A 302 19.58 -5.03 11.90
C ALA A 302 19.75 -4.71 13.39
N GLU A 303 19.09 -5.49 14.27
CA GLU A 303 19.16 -5.42 15.73
C GLU A 303 19.01 -6.82 16.33
N PRO A 304 20.12 -7.48 16.74
CA PRO A 304 20.14 -8.82 17.33
C PRO A 304 19.53 -8.91 18.73
#